data_AF-A0A3N5S7F9-F1
#
_entry.id   AF-A0A3N5S7F9-F1
#
_cell.length_a   1.000
_cell.length_b   1.000
_cell.length_c   1.000
_cell.angle_alpha   90.00
_cell.angle_beta   90.00
_cell.angle_gamma   90.00
#
_symmetry.space_group_name_H-M   'P 1'
#
loop_
_entity.id
_entity.type
_entity.pdbx_description
1 polymer ?
#
loop_
_entity_poly.entity_id
_entity_poly.type
_entity_poly.pdbx_seq_one_letter_code
_entity_poly.pdbx_strand_id
1 'polypeptide(L)'
;MVEEHPEIDIAVMIVWIDMLAEDNHETANLSSGIFQGNQVQQFHDPNCLLGKTIAERLGARNATAWDVYLFFDKGSEWEEDLPAALDWAHQLEDPWADPDHYAWGEVLPVRLRGIIEKLTRN
;
A
#
# COMPACT_ATOMS: atom_id res chain seq x y z
N MET A 1 -3.88 14.19 -0.82
CA MET A 1 -4.88 13.27 -0.23
C MET A 1 -4.97 13.38 1.29
N VAL A 2 -3.93 13.03 2.08
CA VAL A 2 -4.05 13.11 3.55
C VAL A 2 -3.89 14.53 4.10
N GLU A 3 -2.98 15.34 3.56
CA GLU A 3 -2.85 16.76 3.95
C GLU A 3 -4.04 17.63 3.51
N GLU A 4 -4.73 17.22 2.45
CA GLU A 4 -5.92 17.92 1.92
C GLU A 4 -7.20 17.59 2.69
N HIS A 5 -7.15 16.58 3.56
CA HIS A 5 -8.28 16.07 4.34
C HIS A 5 -7.86 15.74 5.79
N PRO A 6 -7.46 16.75 6.59
CA PRO A 6 -6.98 16.55 7.97
C PRO A 6 -8.04 15.97 8.92
N GLU A 7 -9.31 15.97 8.53
CA GLU A 7 -10.41 15.32 9.24
C GLU A 7 -10.39 13.80 9.15
N ILE A 8 -9.65 13.23 8.20
CA ILE A 8 -9.56 11.78 8.01
C ILE A 8 -8.54 11.23 9.01
N ASP A 9 -9.04 10.48 9.98
CA ASP A 9 -8.23 9.75 10.97
C ASP A 9 -7.59 8.52 10.32
N ILE A 10 -6.49 8.74 9.59
CA ILE A 10 -5.72 7.70 8.89
C ILE A 10 -4.22 7.84 9.17
N ALA A 11 -3.59 6.72 9.52
CA ALA A 11 -2.14 6.56 9.53
C ALA A 11 -1.70 5.87 8.23
N VAL A 12 -0.56 6.29 7.68
CA VAL A 12 -0.03 5.77 6.44
C VAL A 12 1.32 5.12 6.70
N MET A 13 1.49 3.91 6.19
CA MET A 13 2.78 3.25 6.12
C MET A 13 3.16 3.06 4.65
N ILE A 14 4.34 3.54 4.26
CA ILE A 14 4.91 3.34 2.92
C ILE A 14 6.12 2.44 3.06
N VAL A 15 6.15 1.35 2.29
CA VAL A 15 7.29 0.44 2.25
C VAL A 15 7.85 0.43 0.84
N TRP A 16 9.03 1.02 0.70
CA TRP A 16 9.80 1.07 -0.54
C TRP A 16 10.50 -0.27 -0.71
N ILE A 17 10.31 -0.96 -1.84
CA ILE A 17 10.91 -2.27 -2.11
C ILE A 17 11.79 -2.22 -3.36
N ASP A 18 12.83 -3.05 -3.39
CA ASP A 18 13.77 -3.12 -4.53
C ASP A 18 13.24 -4.06 -5.63
N MET A 19 12.22 -3.62 -6.37
CA MET A 19 11.55 -4.46 -7.37
C MET A 19 12.23 -4.42 -8.75
N LEU A 20 12.65 -3.24 -9.17
CA LEU A 20 13.36 -2.97 -10.42
C LEU A 20 14.85 -2.73 -10.15
N ALA A 21 15.67 -2.82 -11.20
CA ALA A 21 17.13 -2.68 -11.08
C ALA A 21 17.57 -1.30 -10.55
N GLU A 22 16.74 -0.27 -10.73
CA GLU A 22 16.99 1.10 -10.27
C GLU A 22 16.43 1.38 -8.87
N ASP A 23 15.64 0.45 -8.31
CA ASP A 23 15.12 0.57 -6.96
C ASP A 23 16.22 0.21 -5.96
N ASN A 24 16.50 1.14 -5.05
CA ASN A 24 17.51 0.99 -4.02
C ASN A 24 17.28 2.02 -2.91
N HIS A 25 18.11 1.95 -1.87
CA HIS A 25 18.03 2.86 -0.72
C HIS A 25 18.16 4.35 -1.12
N GLU A 26 18.99 4.69 -2.10
CA GLU A 26 19.19 6.08 -2.52
C GLU A 26 17.93 6.63 -3.22
N THR A 27 17.37 5.88 -4.17
CA THR A 27 16.14 6.27 -4.87
C THR A 27 14.92 6.25 -3.97
N ALA A 28 14.82 5.29 -3.04
CA ALA A 28 13.80 5.28 -1.99
C ALA A 28 13.91 6.50 -1.08
N ASN A 29 15.11 6.87 -0.64
CA ASN A 29 15.32 8.03 0.22
C ASN A 29 14.93 9.33 -0.50
N LEU A 30 15.25 9.48 -1.79
CA LEU A 30 14.83 10.64 -2.58
C LEU A 30 13.29 10.71 -2.71
N SER A 31 12.64 9.59 -3.05
CA SER A 31 11.19 9.51 -3.21
C SER A 31 10.43 9.71 -1.90
N SER A 32 11.00 9.27 -0.77
CA SER A 32 10.38 9.43 0.55
C SER A 32 10.14 10.89 0.92
N GLY A 33 10.94 11.82 0.38
CA GLY A 33 10.79 13.26 0.59
C GLY A 33 9.46 13.84 0.08
N ILE A 34 8.76 13.14 -0.83
CA ILE A 34 7.45 13.54 -1.35
C ILE A 34 6.35 13.40 -0.29
N PHE A 35 6.49 12.45 0.64
CA PHE A 35 5.49 12.15 1.65
C PHE A 35 5.94 12.67 3.01
N GLN A 36 5.20 13.63 3.55
CA GLN A 36 5.53 14.30 4.81
C GLN A 36 4.35 14.19 5.80
N GLY A 37 4.65 14.41 7.08
CA GLY A 37 3.65 14.44 8.17
C GLY A 37 3.81 13.33 9.20
N ASN A 38 3.42 13.62 10.45
CA ASN A 38 3.62 12.72 11.59
C ASN A 38 2.86 11.40 11.49
N GLN A 39 1.81 11.36 10.67
CA GLN A 39 0.99 10.18 10.42
C GLN A 39 1.53 9.28 9.30
N VAL A 40 2.63 9.67 8.64
CA VAL A 40 3.29 8.88 7.60
C VAL A 40 4.57 8.27 8.17
N GLN A 41 4.62 6.94 8.19
CA GLN A 41 5.84 6.19 8.49
C GLN A 41 6.34 5.53 7.20
N GLN A 42 7.65 5.55 6.99
CA GLN A 42 8.26 5.05 5.77
C GLN A 42 9.40 4.08 6.10
N PHE A 43 9.47 2.97 5.37
CA PHE A 43 10.47 1.92 5.54
C PHE A 43 11.05 1.53 4.18
N HIS A 44 12.28 1.01 4.18
CA HIS A 44 12.92 0.42 3.00
C HIS A 44 13.11 -1.09 3.24
N ASP A 45 12.60 -1.91 2.32
CA ASP A 45 12.68 -3.37 2.34
C ASP A 45 13.37 -3.87 1.05
N PRO A 46 14.71 -3.92 1.03
CA PRO A 46 15.47 -4.29 -0.17
C PRO A 46 15.30 -5.77 -0.56
N ASN A 47 14.70 -6.60 0.30
CA ASN A 47 14.53 -8.02 0.06
C ASN A 47 13.10 -8.37 -0.38
N CYS A 48 12.23 -7.37 -0.52
CA CYS A 48 10.81 -7.52 -0.87
C CYS A 48 10.07 -8.50 0.06
N LEU A 49 10.47 -8.60 1.34
CA LEU A 49 9.89 -9.54 2.29
C LEU A 49 8.41 -9.25 2.52
N LEU A 50 8.06 -7.97 2.70
CA LEU A 50 6.68 -7.58 2.92
C LEU A 50 5.83 -7.83 1.67
N GLY A 51 6.32 -7.43 0.49
CA GLY A 51 5.62 -7.64 -0.77
C GLY A 51 5.33 -9.13 -1.06
N LYS A 52 6.29 -10.02 -0.78
CA LYS A 52 6.08 -11.48 -0.88
C LYS A 52 5.01 -11.98 0.10
N THR A 53 5.08 -11.52 1.35
CA THR A 53 4.11 -11.91 2.39
C THR A 53 2.69 -11.46 2.04
N ILE A 54 2.53 -10.22 1.54
CA ILE A 54 1.25 -9.69 1.07
C ILE A 54 0.73 -10.52 -0.11
N ALA A 55 1.57 -10.79 -1.12
CA ALA A 55 1.17 -11.60 -2.27
C ALA A 55 0.64 -12.98 -1.83
N GLU A 56 1.36 -13.67 -0.94
CA GLU A 56 0.92 -14.95 -0.39
C GLU A 56 -0.44 -14.86 0.31
N ARG A 57 -0.67 -13.80 1.10
CA ARG A 57 -1.95 -13.53 1.79
C ARG A 57 -3.09 -13.23 0.83
N LEU A 58 -2.81 -12.62 -0.31
CA LEU A 58 -3.77 -12.36 -1.39
C LEU A 58 -3.96 -13.57 -2.34
N GLY A 59 -3.34 -14.72 -2.04
CA GLY A 59 -3.49 -15.96 -2.81
C GLY A 59 -2.48 -16.14 -3.94
N ALA A 60 -1.54 -15.19 -4.09
CA ALA A 60 -0.54 -15.11 -5.14
C ALA A 60 0.80 -15.75 -4.73
N ARG A 61 0.84 -17.09 -4.69
CA ARG A 61 2.07 -17.80 -4.34
C ARG A 61 3.16 -17.60 -5.40
N ASN A 62 4.37 -17.21 -4.98
CA ASN A 62 5.53 -16.88 -5.82
C ASN A 62 5.47 -15.54 -6.57
N ALA A 63 4.57 -14.63 -6.18
CA ALA A 63 4.60 -13.24 -6.64
C ALA A 63 5.19 -12.31 -5.56
N THR A 64 5.48 -11.08 -5.95
CA THR A 64 5.77 -9.97 -5.03
C THR A 64 4.69 -8.93 -5.27
N ALA A 65 3.93 -8.58 -4.23
CA ALA A 65 2.99 -7.48 -4.31
C ALA A 65 3.76 -6.16 -4.20
N TRP A 66 3.61 -5.32 -5.21
CA TRP A 66 4.22 -4.00 -5.34
C TRP A 66 3.22 -3.09 -6.06
N ASP A 67 3.37 -1.77 -5.97
CA ASP A 67 2.32 -0.83 -6.40
C ASP A 67 0.91 -1.20 -5.87
N VAL A 68 0.87 -1.68 -4.63
CA VAL A 68 -0.33 -2.15 -3.94
C VAL A 68 -0.70 -1.20 -2.80
N TYR A 69 -1.99 -0.94 -2.65
CA TYR A 69 -2.56 -0.10 -1.59
C TYR A 69 -3.47 -0.96 -0.72
N LEU A 70 -3.16 -1.07 0.57
CA LEU A 70 -3.88 -1.92 1.52
C LEU A 70 -4.50 -1.07 2.62
N PHE A 71 -5.76 -1.34 2.94
CA PHE A 71 -6.48 -0.65 4.01
C PHE A 71 -6.75 -1.60 5.17
N PHE A 72 -6.43 -1.17 6.38
CA PHE A 72 -6.58 -1.94 7.60
C PHE A 72 -7.50 -1.21 8.57
N ASP A 73 -8.10 -1.96 9.50
CA ASP A 73 -8.97 -1.37 10.52
C ASP A 73 -8.16 -0.55 11.54
N LYS A 74 -8.81 0.42 12.17
CA LYS A 74 -8.21 1.20 13.26
C LYS A 74 -7.87 0.28 14.42
N GLY A 75 -6.61 0.33 14.87
CA GLY A 75 -6.12 -0.53 15.94
C GLY A 75 -5.68 -1.91 15.49
N SER A 76 -5.58 -2.17 14.18
CA SER A 76 -4.92 -3.37 13.68
C SER A 76 -3.44 -3.36 14.07
N GLU A 77 -2.98 -4.44 14.69
CA GLU A 77 -1.59 -4.62 15.10
C GLU A 77 -0.87 -5.55 14.13
N TRP A 78 0.38 -5.21 13.80
CA TRP A 78 1.26 -5.96 12.92
C TRP A 78 2.27 -6.71 13.79
N GLU A 79 1.92 -7.92 14.19
CA GLU A 79 2.72 -8.78 15.06
C GLU A 79 3.44 -9.85 14.20
N GLU A 80 3.42 -11.13 14.63
CA GLU A 80 3.99 -12.24 13.84
C GLU A 80 3.25 -12.49 12.52
N ASP A 81 1.94 -12.21 12.49
CA ASP A 81 1.09 -12.35 11.32
C ASP A 81 0.56 -10.99 10.84
N LEU A 82 0.49 -10.81 9.51
CA LEU A 82 -0.15 -9.63 8.93
C LEU A 82 -1.66 -9.64 9.20
N PRO A 83 -2.24 -8.50 9.65
CA PRO A 83 -3.69 -8.37 9.73
C PRO A 83 -4.31 -8.51 8.34
N ALA A 84 -5.56 -8.96 8.30
CA ALA A 84 -6.30 -8.99 7.03
C ALA A 84 -6.64 -7.57 6.59
N ALA A 85 -6.32 -7.23 5.34
CA ALA A 85 -6.76 -5.98 4.75
C ALA A 85 -8.30 -5.99 4.60
N LEU A 86 -8.95 -4.89 4.96
CA LEU A 86 -10.39 -4.68 4.78
C LEU A 86 -10.75 -4.47 3.31
N ASP A 87 -9.85 -3.83 2.55
CA ASP A 87 -9.96 -3.58 1.12
C ASP A 87 -8.56 -3.28 0.57
N TRP A 88 -8.39 -3.36 -0.75
CA TRP A 88 -7.11 -3.07 -1.39
C TRP A 88 -7.28 -2.68 -2.86
N ALA A 89 -6.22 -2.12 -3.44
CA ALA A 89 -6.11 -1.85 -4.86
C ALA A 89 -4.70 -2.16 -5.36
N HIS A 90 -4.58 -2.51 -6.63
CA HIS A 90 -3.30 -2.76 -7.29
C HIS A 90 -3.19 -1.90 -8.54
N GLN A 91 -2.06 -1.21 -8.70
CA GLN A 91 -1.90 -0.25 -9.79
C GLN A 91 -1.71 -0.92 -11.15
N LEU A 92 -1.04 -2.07 -11.17
CA LEU A 92 -0.62 -2.72 -12.41
C LEU A 92 -1.53 -3.90 -12.76
N GLU A 93 -1.62 -4.22 -14.05
CA GLU A 93 -2.21 -5.49 -14.46
C GLU A 93 -1.16 -6.58 -14.20
N ASP A 94 -1.47 -7.46 -13.25
CA ASP A 94 -0.57 -8.53 -12.83
C ASP A 94 -1.36 -9.83 -12.71
N PRO A 95 -0.92 -10.95 -13.30
CA PRO A 95 -1.71 -12.19 -13.39
C PRO A 95 -2.18 -12.75 -12.04
N TRP A 96 -1.56 -12.30 -10.96
CA TRP A 96 -1.81 -12.76 -9.60
C TRP A 96 -2.88 -11.97 -8.86
N ALA A 97 -3.10 -10.70 -9.23
CA ALA A 97 -4.06 -9.83 -8.57
C ALA A 97 -5.44 -10.00 -9.22
N ASP A 98 -6.49 -9.96 -8.40
CA ASP A 98 -7.87 -10.02 -8.86
C ASP A 98 -8.17 -8.77 -9.74
N PRO A 99 -8.71 -8.94 -10.96
CA PRO A 99 -9.03 -7.81 -11.84
C PRO A 99 -9.94 -6.75 -11.24
N ASP A 100 -10.80 -7.11 -10.28
CA ASP A 100 -11.69 -6.16 -9.60
C ASP A 100 -10.93 -5.19 -8.69
N HIS A 101 -9.66 -5.49 -8.39
CA HIS A 101 -8.77 -4.66 -7.60
C HIS A 101 -7.83 -3.79 -8.44
N TYR A 102 -7.83 -3.92 -9.77
CA TYR A 102 -7.00 -3.07 -10.62
C TYR A 102 -7.51 -1.63 -10.71
N ALA A 103 -6.62 -0.68 -10.49
CA ALA A 103 -6.91 0.73 -10.76
C ALA A 103 -5.62 1.47 -11.13
N TRP A 104 -5.61 2.19 -12.26
CA TRP A 104 -4.44 2.93 -12.73
C TRP A 104 -4.82 4.31 -13.26
N GLY A 105 -3.82 5.18 -13.44
CA GLY A 105 -4.00 6.54 -13.94
C GLY A 105 -5.04 7.31 -13.11
N GLU A 106 -5.96 7.99 -13.79
CA GLU A 106 -7.02 8.79 -13.14
C GLU A 106 -8.02 7.94 -12.34
N VAL A 107 -8.09 6.63 -12.56
CA VAL A 107 -9.02 5.74 -11.84
C VAL A 107 -8.50 5.41 -10.44
N LEU A 108 -7.19 5.31 -10.25
CA LEU A 108 -6.59 4.93 -8.96
C LEU A 108 -6.97 5.89 -7.83
N PRO A 109 -6.78 7.23 -7.94
CA PRO A 109 -7.17 8.15 -6.87
C PRO A 109 -8.66 8.10 -6.54
N VAL A 110 -9.52 7.88 -7.54
CA VAL A 110 -10.97 7.74 -7.35
C VAL A 110 -11.30 6.46 -6.58
N ARG A 111 -10.66 5.34 -6.92
CA ARG A 111 -10.83 4.06 -6.22
C ARG A 111 -10.40 4.16 -4.76
N LEU A 112 -9.20 4.71 -4.50
CA LEU A 112 -8.66 4.86 -3.14
C LEU A 112 -9.58 5.75 -2.28
N ARG A 113 -10.07 6.87 -2.83
CA ARG A 113 -11.03 7.73 -2.13
C ARG A 113 -12.33 6.99 -1.82
N GLY A 114 -12.86 6.23 -2.78
CA GLY A 114 -14.06 5.42 -2.57
C GLY A 114 -13.92 4.38 -1.46
N ILE A 115 -12.74 3.75 -1.34
CA ILE A 115 -12.43 2.84 -0.23
C ILE A 115 -12.42 3.60 1.10
N ILE A 116 -11.71 4.73 1.18
CA ILE A 116 -11.65 5.55 2.40
C ILE A 116 -13.06 5.99 2.83
N GLU A 117 -13.87 6.50 1.91
CA GLU A 117 -15.24 6.93 2.21
C GLU A 117 -16.12 5.78 2.70
N LYS A 118 -15.97 4.58 2.13
CA LYS A 118 -16.69 3.37 2.57
C LYS A 118 -16.29 2.99 4.00
N LEU A 119 -15.00 3.09 4.34
CA LEU A 119 -14.48 2.67 5.64
C LEU A 119 -14.72 3.69 6.77
N THR A 120 -14.85 4.98 6.43
CA THR A 120 -15.02 6.06 7.40
C THR A 120 -16.48 6.44 7.68
N ARG A 121 -17.45 5.90 6.95
CA ARG A 121 -18.90 6.18 7.10
C ARG A 121 -19.63 5.33 8.16
N ASN A 122 -18.92 4.61 9.02
CA ASN A 122 -19.50 3.79 10.09
C ASN A 122 -19.48 4.50 11.45
#